data_AF-A0A9Q1CF74-F1
#
_entry.id   AF-A0A9Q1CF74-F1
#
_cell.length_a   1.000
_cell.length_b   1.000
_cell.length_c   1.000
_cell.angle_alpha   90.00
_cell.angle_beta   90.00
_cell.angle_gamma   90.00
#
_symmetry.space_group_name_H-M   'P 1'
#
loop_
_entity.id
_entity.type
_entity.pdbx_description
1 polymer ?
#
loop_
_entity_poly.entity_id
_entity_poly.type
_entity_poly.pdbx_seq_one_letter_code
_entity_poly.pdbx_strand_id
1 'polypeptide(L)'
;MTTKNLVLLVFLISQVFQTGKKFDVPKDILKTFYNPPTCTVPEALASPKKRRLSIDGTVTEIYALISGPNWQRRDLILEDETTKKKICVKLWNEHADAVTYNTKGQQISFKNVEVNIFNNKNQLRTTDLTTITTVSEFVFQTTINVPHINFLFA
;
A
#
# COMPACT_ATOMS: atom_id res chain seq x y z
N MET A 1 34.73 16.40 25.45
CA MET A 1 33.76 16.07 24.38
C MET A 1 32.38 16.44 24.90
N THR A 2 31.82 17.53 24.41
CA THR A 2 30.61 18.14 24.98
C THR A 2 29.45 17.93 24.01
N THR A 3 28.59 16.97 24.30
CA THR A 3 27.43 16.63 23.46
C THR A 3 26.31 17.65 23.70
N LYS A 4 26.02 18.47 22.69
CA LYS A 4 24.90 19.43 22.72
C LYS A 4 23.61 18.68 22.40
N ASN A 5 22.70 18.59 23.38
CA ASN A 5 21.33 18.12 23.14
C ASN A 5 20.53 19.20 22.41
N LEU A 6 20.00 18.85 21.24
CA LEU A 6 19.11 19.70 20.45
C LEU A 6 17.68 19.55 21.00
N VAL A 7 17.20 20.57 21.72
CA VAL A 7 15.83 20.60 22.25
C VAL A 7 14.92 21.21 21.19
N LEU A 8 14.10 20.38 20.54
CA LEU A 8 13.06 20.84 19.62
C LEU A 8 11.86 21.34 20.44
N LEU A 9 11.61 22.65 20.40
CA LEU A 9 10.56 23.31 21.17
C LEU A 9 9.24 23.27 20.37
N VAL A 10 8.36 22.32 20.69
CA VAL A 10 7.01 22.24 20.11
C VAL A 10 6.05 22.97 21.05
N PHE A 11 5.50 24.10 20.58
CA PHE A 11 4.51 24.89 21.32
C PHE A 11 3.17 24.13 21.41
N LEU A 12 2.73 23.94 22.65
CA LEU A 12 1.55 23.22 23.10
C LEU A 12 0.24 23.88 22.66
N ILE A 13 -0.67 23.10 22.08
CA ILE A 13 -2.10 23.23 22.36
C ILE A 13 -2.69 21.84 22.63
N SER A 14 -2.28 21.20 23.73
CA SER A 14 -3.13 20.24 24.43
C SER A 14 -2.58 19.93 25.82
N GLN A 15 -3.27 20.40 26.85
CA GLN A 15 -3.03 19.98 28.24
C GLN A 15 -3.67 18.61 28.49
N VAL A 16 -3.08 17.54 27.97
CA VAL A 16 -3.46 16.20 28.42
C VAL A 16 -2.19 15.35 28.54
N PHE A 17 -1.94 14.86 29.76
CA PHE A 17 -0.85 13.96 30.21
C PHE A 17 0.50 14.61 30.60
N GLN A 18 0.52 15.38 31.70
CA GLN A 18 1.74 15.75 32.43
C GLN A 18 2.10 14.79 33.59
N THR A 19 1.87 13.49 33.43
CA THR A 19 2.47 12.48 34.31
C THR A 19 3.25 11.49 33.45
N GLY A 20 4.56 11.73 33.34
CA GLY A 20 5.51 10.92 32.57
C GLY A 20 5.74 9.54 33.18
N LYS A 21 4.70 8.72 33.27
CA LYS A 21 4.85 7.29 33.50
C LYS A 21 5.46 6.72 32.22
N LYS A 22 6.63 6.10 32.34
CA LYS A 22 7.20 5.35 31.21
C LYS A 22 6.23 4.23 30.88
N PHE A 23 5.54 4.36 29.75
CA PHE A 23 4.76 3.26 29.21
C PHE A 23 5.74 2.37 28.47
N ASP A 24 5.95 1.16 28.99
CA ASP A 24 6.66 0.12 28.25
C ASP A 24 5.77 -0.28 27.07
N VAL A 25 6.02 0.35 25.92
CA VAL A 25 5.37 -0.02 24.67
C VAL A 25 6.02 -1.32 24.20
N PRO A 26 5.27 -2.43 24.09
CA PRO A 26 5.83 -3.70 23.65
C PRO A 26 6.39 -3.56 22.23
N LYS A 27 7.69 -3.84 22.07
CA LYS A 27 8.41 -3.71 20.79
C LYS A 27 7.78 -4.56 19.68
N ASP A 28 7.20 -5.69 20.04
CA ASP A 28 6.55 -6.60 19.09
C ASP A 28 5.26 -6.02 18.48
N ILE A 29 4.52 -5.24 19.27
CA ILE A 29 3.32 -4.53 18.78
C ILE A 29 3.75 -3.45 17.78
N LEU A 30 4.82 -2.71 18.07
CA LEU A 30 5.37 -1.72 17.15
C LEU A 30 5.85 -2.36 15.85
N LYS A 31 6.55 -3.49 15.93
CA LYS A 31 7.03 -4.21 14.74
C LYS A 31 5.86 -4.61 13.82
N THR A 32 4.79 -5.13 14.41
CA THR A 32 3.57 -5.52 13.67
C THR A 32 2.83 -4.30 13.10
N PHE A 33 2.87 -3.17 13.80
CA PHE A 33 2.23 -1.94 13.36
C PHE A 33 2.92 -1.30 12.13
N TYR A 34 4.26 -1.34 12.09
CA TYR A 34 5.04 -0.82 10.96
C TYR A 34 5.11 -1.81 9.80
N ASN A 35 5.12 -3.11 10.09
CA ASN A 35 5.15 -4.18 9.10
C ASN A 35 3.94 -5.10 9.27
N PRO A 36 2.74 -4.66 8.86
CA PRO A 36 1.54 -5.48 8.97
C PRO A 36 1.59 -6.67 8.00
N PRO A 37 1.01 -7.82 8.39
CA PRO A 37 1.07 -9.04 7.60
C PRO A 37 0.39 -8.87 6.24
N THR A 38 0.90 -9.56 5.23
CA THR A 38 0.24 -9.68 3.92
C THR A 38 -0.93 -10.65 4.03
N CYS A 39 -2.06 -10.26 3.48
CA CYS A 39 -3.30 -11.02 3.50
C CYS A 39 -3.94 -11.05 2.11
N THR A 40 -4.76 -12.06 1.86
CA THR A 40 -5.53 -12.18 0.62
C THR A 40 -6.78 -11.30 0.65
N VAL A 41 -7.40 -11.03 -0.52
CA VAL A 41 -8.66 -10.27 -0.59
C VAL A 41 -9.78 -10.88 0.27
N PRO A 42 -10.04 -12.20 0.28
CA PRO A 42 -11.03 -12.81 1.18
C PRO A 42 -10.77 -12.52 2.66
N GLU A 43 -9.51 -12.57 3.11
CA GLU A 43 -9.14 -12.31 4.50
C GLU A 43 -9.30 -10.82 4.86
N ALA A 44 -8.96 -9.93 3.94
CA ALA A 44 -9.21 -8.49 4.09
C ALA A 44 -10.72 -8.19 4.18
N LEU A 45 -11.55 -8.89 3.40
CA LEU A 45 -13.01 -8.80 3.45
C LEU A 45 -13.61 -9.39 4.74
N ALA A 46 -12.94 -10.30 5.42
CA ALA A 46 -13.38 -10.83 6.72
C ALA A 46 -12.77 -10.06 7.91
N SER A 47 -11.87 -9.12 7.65
CA SER A 47 -11.11 -8.43 8.70
C SER A 47 -11.93 -7.35 9.41
N PRO A 48 -11.67 -7.10 10.70
CA PRO A 48 -12.34 -6.05 11.46
C PRO A 48 -11.91 -4.66 11.00
N LYS A 49 -12.79 -3.67 11.23
CA LYS A 49 -12.51 -2.25 10.98
C LYS A 49 -11.23 -1.80 11.71
N LYS A 50 -10.48 -0.89 11.10
CA LYS A 50 -9.22 -0.32 11.59
C LYS A 50 -8.04 -1.30 11.68
N ARG A 51 -8.19 -2.55 11.22
CA ARG A 51 -7.06 -3.45 11.09
C ARG A 51 -6.14 -2.97 9.98
N ARG A 52 -4.83 -2.94 10.24
CA ARG A 52 -3.81 -2.70 9.23
C ARG A 52 -3.34 -4.02 8.63
N LEU A 53 -3.17 -4.03 7.31
CA LEU A 53 -2.73 -5.19 6.55
C LEU A 53 -1.95 -4.74 5.31
N SER A 54 -1.26 -5.69 4.69
CA SER A 54 -0.73 -5.56 3.34
C SER A 54 -1.52 -6.48 2.42
N ILE A 55 -1.68 -6.12 1.14
CA ILE A 55 -2.46 -6.89 0.18
C ILE A 55 -1.86 -6.76 -1.21
N ASP A 56 -1.87 -7.87 -1.93
CA ASP A 56 -1.44 -7.94 -3.33
C ASP A 56 -2.66 -8.28 -4.19
N GLY A 57 -2.72 -7.73 -5.40
CA GLY A 57 -3.80 -8.03 -6.32
C GLY A 57 -3.68 -7.30 -7.65
N THR A 58 -4.51 -7.71 -8.60
CA THR A 58 -4.53 -7.15 -9.94
C THR A 58 -5.57 -6.06 -10.03
N VAL A 59 -5.19 -4.90 -10.56
CA VAL A 59 -6.10 -3.76 -10.69
C VAL A 59 -7.08 -3.99 -11.83
N THR A 60 -8.34 -4.20 -11.50
CA THR A 60 -9.39 -4.46 -12.51
C THR A 60 -10.09 -3.21 -12.97
N GLU A 61 -10.28 -2.23 -12.07
CA GLU A 61 -10.95 -0.98 -12.37
C GLU A 61 -10.29 0.18 -11.64
N ILE A 62 -10.29 1.35 -12.29
CA ILE A 62 -9.78 2.60 -11.73
C ILE A 62 -10.83 3.67 -12.02
N TYR A 63 -11.29 4.33 -10.98
CA TYR A 63 -12.26 5.43 -11.08
C TYR A 63 -11.54 6.76 -11.30
N ALA A 64 -12.30 7.76 -11.77
CA ALA A 64 -11.78 9.11 -11.96
C ALA A 64 -11.29 9.71 -10.65
N LEU A 65 -10.26 10.58 -10.75
CA LEU A 65 -9.78 11.35 -9.62
C LEU A 65 -10.86 12.35 -9.20
N ILE A 66 -11.21 12.34 -7.92
CA ILE A 66 -12.14 13.28 -7.31
C ILE A 66 -11.33 14.21 -6.43
N SER A 67 -11.36 15.51 -6.72
CA SER A 67 -10.64 16.55 -5.96
C SER A 67 -11.62 17.50 -5.27
N GLY A 68 -11.37 17.79 -4.00
CA GLY A 68 -11.96 18.90 -3.25
C GLY A 68 -10.91 19.96 -2.92
N PRO A 69 -11.25 20.99 -2.13
CA PRO A 69 -10.34 22.11 -1.84
C PRO A 69 -9.00 21.72 -1.19
N ASN A 70 -9.02 20.72 -0.30
CA ASN A 70 -7.86 20.29 0.49
C ASN A 70 -7.63 18.77 0.45
N TRP A 71 -8.30 18.06 -0.46
CA TRP A 71 -8.21 16.60 -0.52
C TRP A 71 -8.39 16.11 -1.95
N GLN A 72 -7.74 15.01 -2.26
CA GLN A 72 -7.95 14.27 -3.50
C GLN A 72 -8.14 12.80 -3.19
N ARG A 73 -8.98 12.13 -3.98
CA ARG A 73 -9.30 10.73 -3.82
C ARG A 73 -9.40 10.03 -5.16
N ARG A 74 -8.78 8.87 -5.25
CA ARG A 74 -8.97 7.92 -6.35
C ARG A 74 -9.40 6.58 -5.78
N ASP A 75 -10.48 6.04 -6.34
CA ASP A 75 -10.97 4.72 -5.97
C ASP A 75 -10.51 3.72 -7.04
N LEU A 76 -10.13 2.51 -6.63
CA LEU A 76 -9.78 1.41 -7.54
C LEU A 76 -10.30 0.08 -7.00
N ILE A 77 -10.40 -0.92 -7.88
CA ILE A 77 -10.81 -2.29 -7.53
C ILE A 77 -9.63 -3.23 -7.72
N LEU A 78 -9.22 -3.87 -6.63
CA LEU A 78 -8.28 -4.99 -6.65
C LEU A 78 -9.03 -6.29 -6.72
N GLU A 79 -8.56 -7.19 -7.58
CA GLU A 79 -8.98 -8.58 -7.65
C GLU A 79 -7.84 -9.50 -7.21
N ASP A 80 -8.16 -10.46 -6.35
CA ASP A 80 -7.24 -11.56 -6.03
C ASP A 80 -7.21 -12.57 -7.19
N GLU A 81 -6.02 -12.89 -7.67
CA GLU A 81 -5.82 -13.80 -8.79
C GLU A 81 -6.36 -15.20 -8.50
N THR A 82 -6.24 -15.64 -7.23
CA THR A 82 -6.61 -17.00 -6.82
C THR A 82 -8.11 -17.13 -6.62
N THR A 83 -8.71 -16.24 -5.82
CA THR A 83 -10.12 -16.37 -5.43
C THR A 83 -11.09 -15.57 -6.29
N LYS A 84 -10.58 -14.72 -7.20
CA LYS A 84 -11.36 -13.78 -8.02
C LYS A 84 -12.26 -12.83 -7.21
N LYS A 85 -12.03 -12.75 -5.90
CA LYS A 85 -12.74 -11.80 -5.04
C LYS A 85 -12.18 -10.40 -5.25
N LYS A 86 -13.07 -9.42 -5.14
CA LYS A 86 -12.77 -8.01 -5.38
C LYS A 86 -12.89 -7.19 -4.11
N ILE A 87 -12.02 -6.20 -3.96
CA ILE A 87 -12.08 -5.21 -2.88
C ILE A 87 -11.78 -3.82 -3.42
N CYS A 88 -12.51 -2.83 -2.90
CA CYS A 88 -12.29 -1.43 -3.24
C CYS A 88 -11.21 -0.83 -2.35
N VAL A 89 -10.23 -0.17 -2.98
CA VAL A 89 -9.17 0.57 -2.31
C VAL A 89 -9.35 2.05 -2.60
N LYS A 90 -9.39 2.87 -1.53
CA LYS A 90 -9.51 4.32 -1.58
C LYS A 90 -8.14 4.94 -1.32
N LEU A 91 -7.59 5.54 -2.36
CA LEU A 91 -6.33 6.27 -2.33
C LEU A 91 -6.61 7.74 -2.01
N TRP A 92 -5.98 8.27 -0.99
CA TRP A 92 -6.16 9.66 -0.57
C TRP A 92 -4.88 10.47 -0.74
N ASN A 93 -5.05 11.76 -1.05
CA ASN A 93 -3.97 12.75 -1.13
C ASN A 93 -2.83 12.28 -2.02
N GLU A 94 -1.59 12.28 -1.55
CA GLU A 94 -0.41 11.87 -2.32
C GLU A 94 -0.52 10.49 -2.97
N HIS A 95 -1.28 9.57 -2.36
CA HIS A 95 -1.48 8.24 -2.92
C HIS A 95 -2.48 8.23 -4.09
N ALA A 96 -3.33 9.24 -4.24
CA ALA A 96 -4.35 9.29 -5.30
C ALA A 96 -3.73 9.41 -6.70
N ASP A 97 -2.52 9.96 -6.80
CA ASP A 97 -1.77 10.10 -8.06
C ASP A 97 -0.77 8.96 -8.29
N ALA A 98 -0.51 8.14 -7.27
CA ALA A 98 0.39 7.00 -7.38
C ALA A 98 -0.12 5.91 -8.33
N VAL A 99 -1.42 5.91 -8.62
CA VAL A 99 -2.08 4.97 -9.55
C VAL A 99 -2.79 5.76 -10.65
N THR A 100 -2.53 5.41 -11.91
CA THR A 100 -3.14 6.04 -13.09
C THR A 100 -3.90 5.00 -13.91
N TYR A 101 -4.63 5.41 -14.94
CA TYR A 101 -5.36 4.47 -15.80
C TYR A 101 -4.46 3.41 -16.46
N ASN A 102 -3.17 3.72 -16.66
CA ASN A 102 -2.18 2.79 -17.21
C ASN A 102 -1.86 1.62 -16.26
N THR A 103 -2.18 1.76 -14.98
CA THR A 103 -1.96 0.72 -13.98
C THR A 103 -3.07 -0.34 -13.99
N LYS A 104 -4.13 -0.14 -14.78
CA LYS A 104 -5.19 -1.15 -14.98
C LYS A 104 -4.58 -2.41 -15.62
N GLY A 105 -4.93 -3.56 -15.07
CA GLY A 105 -4.41 -4.87 -15.48
C GLY A 105 -3.05 -5.22 -14.88
N GLN A 106 -2.40 -4.32 -14.15
CA GLN A 106 -1.14 -4.61 -13.48
C GLN A 106 -1.36 -5.18 -12.08
N GLN A 107 -0.41 -6.01 -11.65
CA GLN A 107 -0.34 -6.50 -10.28
C GLN A 107 0.30 -5.44 -9.38
N ILE A 108 -0.35 -5.09 -8.29
CA ILE A 108 0.11 -4.09 -7.32
C ILE A 108 0.14 -4.70 -5.93
N SER A 109 1.19 -4.36 -5.19
CA SER A 109 1.31 -4.58 -3.75
C SER A 109 1.01 -3.29 -2.99
N PHE A 110 0.07 -3.37 -2.07
CA PHE A 110 -0.25 -2.33 -1.09
C PHE A 110 0.25 -2.76 0.28
N LYS A 111 1.13 -1.96 0.88
CA LYS A 111 1.61 -2.18 2.25
C LYS A 111 1.01 -1.16 3.18
N ASN A 112 0.67 -1.58 4.40
CA ASN A 112 0.18 -0.71 5.46
C ASN A 112 -1.10 0.07 5.10
N VAL A 113 -2.10 -0.65 4.60
CA VAL A 113 -3.45 -0.14 4.36
C VAL A 113 -4.38 -0.51 5.52
N GLU A 114 -5.40 0.31 5.74
CA GLU A 114 -6.36 0.12 6.82
C GLU A 114 -7.71 -0.36 6.29
N VAL A 115 -8.29 -1.36 6.95
CA VAL A 115 -9.66 -1.81 6.68
C VAL A 115 -10.66 -0.76 7.18
N ASN A 116 -11.49 -0.26 6.29
CA ASN A 116 -12.60 0.62 6.59
C ASN A 116 -13.93 -0.03 6.21
N ILE A 117 -14.97 0.21 7.00
CA ILE A 117 -16.32 -0.27 6.72
C ILE A 117 -17.19 0.93 6.37
N PHE A 118 -17.66 0.98 5.14
CA PHE A 118 -18.55 2.03 4.65
C PHE A 118 -19.76 1.41 3.97
N ASN A 119 -20.96 1.82 4.39
CA ASN A 119 -22.23 1.28 3.89
C ASN A 119 -22.29 -0.26 3.94
N ASN A 120 -21.92 -0.85 5.08
CA ASN A 120 -21.81 -2.29 5.31
C ASN A 120 -20.89 -3.06 4.34
N LYS A 121 -19.97 -2.37 3.65
CA LYS A 121 -18.97 -2.98 2.79
C LYS A 121 -17.57 -2.73 3.32
N ASN A 122 -16.77 -3.79 3.36
CA ASN A 122 -15.36 -3.71 3.68
C ASN A 122 -14.59 -3.15 2.49
N GLN A 123 -13.81 -2.11 2.76
CA GLN A 123 -13.02 -1.35 1.81
C GLN A 123 -11.64 -1.11 2.45
N LEU A 124 -10.64 -0.83 1.63
CA LEU A 124 -9.32 -0.46 2.11
C LEU A 124 -9.12 1.03 1.93
N ARG A 125 -8.40 1.64 2.88
CA ARG A 125 -8.01 3.04 2.84
C ARG A 125 -6.50 3.13 3.02
N THR A 126 -5.87 4.01 2.26
CA THR A 126 -4.47 4.37 2.48
C THR A 126 -4.28 5.09 3.82
N THR A 127 -3.14 4.86 4.44
CA THR A 127 -2.65 5.54 5.64
C THR A 127 -1.37 6.30 5.27
N ASP A 128 -0.90 7.18 6.16
CA ASP A 128 0.35 7.94 5.94
C ASP A 128 1.61 7.07 5.81
N LEU A 129 1.51 5.78 6.15
CA LEU A 129 2.59 4.80 6.01
C LEU A 129 2.39 3.88 4.80
N THR A 130 1.36 4.12 3.98
CA THR A 130 1.06 3.24 2.86
C THR A 130 2.15 3.34 1.81
N THR A 131 2.66 2.18 1.41
CA THR A 131 3.56 2.05 0.25
C THR A 131 2.85 1.28 -0.85
N ILE A 132 2.93 1.78 -2.07
CA ILE A 132 2.32 1.18 -3.26
C ILE A 132 3.47 0.78 -4.19
N THR A 133 3.48 -0.46 -4.65
CA THR A 133 4.51 -0.97 -5.56
C THR A 133 3.88 -1.80 -6.67
N THR A 134 4.10 -1.40 -7.91
CA THR A 134 3.76 -2.24 -9.06
C THR A 134 4.72 -3.42 -9.11
N VAL A 135 4.17 -4.62 -9.13
CA VAL A 135 4.94 -5.85 -9.33
C VAL A 135 5.10 -6.02 -10.84
N SER A 136 6.11 -5.36 -11.42
CA SER A 136 6.48 -5.64 -12.81
C SER A 136 7.26 -6.95 -12.86
N GLU A 137 6.74 -7.95 -13.53
CA GLU A 137 7.54 -9.10 -13.96
C GLU A 137 8.67 -8.59 -14.84
N PHE A 138 9.92 -8.74 -14.38
CA PHE A 138 11.09 -8.62 -15.25
C PHE A 138 11.01 -9.75 -16.28
N VAL A 139 10.56 -9.44 -17.50
CA VAL A 139 10.75 -10.33 -18.65
C VAL A 139 12.25 -10.38 -18.92
N PHE A 140 12.92 -11.44 -18.45
CA PHE A 140 14.26 -11.76 -18.93
C PHE A 140 14.15 -12.08 -20.43
N GLN A 141 14.49 -11.12 -21.30
CA GLN A 141 14.72 -11.43 -22.70
C GLN A 141 16.02 -12.23 -22.80
N THR A 142 15.91 -13.56 -22.83
CA THR A 142 17.02 -14.43 -23.20
C THR A 142 17.28 -14.22 -24.70
N THR A 143 18.24 -13.36 -25.04
CA THR A 143 18.79 -13.31 -26.39
C THR A 143 19.54 -14.62 -26.64
N ILE A 144 18.90 -15.58 -27.31
CA ILE A 144 19.58 -16.78 -27.79
C ILE A 144 20.43 -16.34 -28.99
N ASN A 145 21.72 -16.14 -28.77
CA ASN A 145 22.68 -15.89 -29.83
C ASN A 145 22.84 -17.20 -30.62
N VAL A 146 22.17 -17.32 -31.76
CA VAL A 146 22.32 -18.48 -32.66
C VAL A 146 23.58 -18.22 -33.52
N PRO A 147 24.66 -19.00 -33.36
CA PRO A 147 25.84 -18.83 -34.20
C PRO A 147 25.52 -19.24 -35.65
N HIS A 148 25.92 -18.38 -36.58
CA HIS A 148 25.86 -18.56 -38.04
C HIS A 148 26.30 -19.98 -38.46
N ILE A 149 25.38 -20.73 -39.08
CA ILE A 149 25.73 -21.88 -39.92
C ILE A 149 25.69 -21.39 -41.37
N ASN A 150 26.88 -21.20 -41.96
CA ASN A 150 27.04 -20.96 -43.38
C ASN A 150 26.71 -22.24 -44.15
N PHE A 151 25.57 -22.28 -44.82
CA PHE A 151 25.31 -23.28 -45.86
C PHE A 151 25.96 -22.80 -47.16
N LEU A 152 27.14 -23.36 -47.46
CA LEU A 152 27.72 -23.38 -48.80
C LEU A 152 26.90 -24.37 -49.64
N PHE A 153 26.16 -23.86 -50.62
CA PHE A 153 25.68 -24.70 -51.73
C PHE A 153 26.80 -24.72 -52.79
N ALA A 154 27.32 -25.93 -53.04
CA ALA A 154 28.09 -26.27 -54.23
C ALA A 154 27.16 -26.81 -55.31
#